data_AF-A0A1S2LAT0-F1
#
_entry.id   AF-A0A1S2LAT0-F1
#
_cell.length_a   1.000
_cell.length_b   1.000
_cell.length_c   1.000
_cell.angle_alpha   90.00
_cell.angle_beta   90.00
_cell.angle_gamma   90.00
#
_symmetry.space_group_name_H-M   'P 1'
#
loop_
_entity.id
_entity.type
_entity.pdbx_description
1 polymer ?
#
loop_
_entity_poly.entity_id
_entity_poly.type
_entity_poly.pdbx_seq_one_letter_code
_entity_poly.pdbx_strand_id
1 'polypeptide(L)'
;MSNEIKILPNESDLLIRIQEELKYDNLFNLIMERDQLKKELYHPDFINALEQDLHRWYSVAEAGRVIGGEKRIPPSSITYYIDNLKEYIIPDDAPSNKYIRLNYLSLIKIKMVFLLKDEFRLNGLRAEVGITGKPTTVPNNTPSNYGDINLEQMKEKLEKFEAMNEVLWGLLVEKGEDGNPSLKKPLKSLLTSETLLLEDQSSISQKIEEQSEVIEKLVYENNELKERVGKTEIHSYSLVEKFEEDQSSISQKLKEQSKAIEELVHENNELKEIIGKAEEHSSSLVENLEDKEKERERILESEKKINSLTEMIRARQQAEEEWENQGLIKKLTGNKSEFIDKRIESLLKKTNKDN
;
A
#
# COMPACT_ATOMS: atom_id res chain seq x y z
N MET A 1 -19.27 -12.55 16.10
CA MET A 1 -18.20 -11.54 16.11
C MET A 1 -17.56 -11.58 14.74
N SER A 2 -17.98 -10.67 13.87
CA SER A 2 -17.56 -10.66 12.47
C SER A 2 -16.27 -9.87 12.37
N ASN A 3 -15.17 -10.55 12.10
CA ASN A 3 -13.91 -9.90 11.73
C ASN A 3 -14.08 -9.38 10.29
N GLU A 4 -14.47 -8.12 10.18
CA GLU A 4 -14.34 -7.38 8.94
C GLU A 4 -12.85 -7.20 8.66
N ILE A 5 -12.39 -7.92 7.64
CA ILE A 5 -11.09 -7.74 7.03
C ILE A 5 -11.08 -6.32 6.48
N LYS A 6 -10.39 -5.41 7.18
CA LYS A 6 -10.02 -4.09 6.65
C LYS A 6 -9.04 -4.33 5.51
N ILE A 7 -9.58 -4.40 4.29
CA ILE A 7 -8.80 -4.28 3.07
C ILE A 7 -8.18 -2.88 3.11
N LEU A 8 -6.86 -2.82 3.26
CA LEU A 8 -6.10 -1.59 3.10
C LEU A 8 -6.34 -1.10 1.66
N PRO A 9 -6.93 0.09 1.44
CA PRO A 9 -6.99 0.66 0.10
C PRO A 9 -5.55 1.03 -0.30
N ASN A 10 -5.09 0.47 -1.42
CA ASN A 10 -3.80 0.80 -1.99
C ASN A 10 -3.77 2.29 -2.36
N GLU A 11 -2.72 3.02 -1.96
CA GLU A 11 -2.41 4.42 -2.34
C GLU A 11 -2.47 4.67 -3.88
N SER A 12 -2.41 3.59 -4.67
CA SER A 12 -2.52 3.55 -6.13
C SER A 12 -3.93 3.89 -6.65
N ASP A 13 -5.00 3.46 -5.98
CA ASP A 13 -6.35 3.52 -6.56
C ASP A 13 -6.93 4.93 -6.54
N LEU A 14 -6.64 5.71 -5.49
CA LEU A 14 -7.12 7.08 -5.38
C LEU A 14 -6.44 8.00 -6.40
N LEU A 15 -5.13 7.85 -6.59
CA LEU A 15 -4.38 8.68 -7.54
C LEU A 15 -4.86 8.48 -8.98
N ILE A 16 -5.07 7.21 -9.38
CA ILE A 16 -5.62 6.86 -10.68
C ILE A 16 -7.02 7.46 -10.84
N ARG A 17 -7.87 7.29 -9.82
CA ARG A 17 -9.24 7.84 -9.83
C ARG A 17 -9.27 9.37 -9.96
N ILE A 18 -8.41 10.08 -9.25
CA ILE A 18 -8.29 11.55 -9.35
C ILE A 18 -7.89 11.95 -10.77
N GLN A 19 -6.92 11.25 -11.37
CA GLN A 19 -6.47 11.53 -12.74
C GLN A 19 -7.57 11.29 -13.77
N GLU A 20 -8.37 10.22 -13.60
CA GLU A 20 -9.48 9.93 -14.49
C GLU A 20 -10.62 10.94 -14.36
N GLU A 21 -11.01 11.29 -13.14
CA GLU A 21 -12.12 12.22 -12.86
C GLU A 21 -11.79 13.68 -13.24
N LEU A 22 -10.51 14.07 -13.18
CA LEU A 22 -10.07 15.44 -13.49
C LEU A 22 -9.37 15.58 -14.87
N LYS A 23 -9.35 14.52 -15.69
CA LYS A 23 -8.67 14.52 -17.00
C LYS A 23 -9.05 15.70 -17.92
N TYR A 24 -10.29 16.18 -17.82
CA TYR A 24 -10.82 17.27 -18.64
C TYR A 24 -10.96 18.60 -17.87
N ASP A 25 -10.42 18.68 -16.66
CA ASP A 25 -10.47 19.89 -15.85
C ASP A 25 -9.32 20.85 -16.23
N ASN A 26 -9.68 22.08 -16.60
CA ASN A 26 -8.71 23.08 -17.05
C ASN A 26 -7.69 23.45 -15.95
N LEU A 27 -8.12 23.58 -14.70
CA LEU A 27 -7.20 23.91 -13.59
C LEU A 27 -6.27 22.73 -13.29
N PHE A 28 -6.79 21.50 -13.41
CA PHE A 28 -5.98 20.29 -13.25
C PHE A 28 -4.89 20.19 -14.32
N ASN A 29 -5.24 20.42 -15.59
CA ASN A 29 -4.28 20.39 -16.70
C ASN A 29 -3.17 21.44 -16.52
N LEU A 30 -3.53 22.68 -16.11
CA LEU A 30 -2.57 23.73 -15.80
C LEU A 30 -1.61 23.38 -14.66
N ILE A 31 -2.07 22.60 -13.67
CA ILE A 31 -1.23 22.12 -12.57
C ILE A 31 -0.32 20.99 -13.03
N MET A 32 -0.81 20.08 -13.87
CA MET A 32 -0.04 18.93 -14.37
C MET A 32 1.11 19.35 -15.28
N GLU A 33 1.01 20.49 -15.97
CA GLU A 33 2.10 21.10 -16.74
C GLU A 33 3.26 21.62 -15.86
N ARG A 34 3.06 21.74 -14.54
CA ARG A 34 4.02 22.35 -13.60
C ARG A 34 4.41 21.38 -12.50
N ASP A 35 5.63 20.87 -12.58
CA ASP A 35 6.16 19.86 -11.65
C ASP A 35 6.07 20.23 -10.17
N GLN A 36 6.25 21.52 -9.83
CA GLN A 36 6.18 21.98 -8.44
C GLN A 36 4.74 21.92 -7.89
N LEU A 37 3.76 22.37 -8.67
CA LEU A 37 2.35 22.37 -8.26
C LEU A 37 1.79 20.95 -8.24
N LYS A 38 2.21 20.10 -9.19
CA LYS A 38 1.87 18.67 -9.22
C LYS A 38 2.33 17.95 -7.96
N LYS A 39 3.57 18.17 -7.52
CA LYS A 39 4.09 17.57 -6.27
C LYS A 39 3.30 18.01 -5.05
N GLU A 40 2.91 19.28 -5.00
CA GLU A 40 2.13 19.83 -3.88
C GLU A 40 0.65 19.38 -3.90
N LEU A 41 0.06 19.16 -5.08
CA LEU A 41 -1.30 18.61 -5.20
C LEU A 41 -1.36 17.16 -4.69
N TYR A 42 -0.32 16.37 -4.96
CA TYR A 42 -0.19 14.98 -4.53
C TYR A 42 0.65 14.81 -3.26
N HIS A 43 0.70 15.83 -2.40
CA HIS A 43 1.44 15.74 -1.15
C HIS A 43 0.89 14.59 -0.28
N PRO A 44 1.76 13.69 0.26
CA PRO A 44 1.32 12.49 0.97
C PRO A 44 0.32 12.77 2.10
N ASP A 45 0.56 13.80 2.90
CA ASP A 45 -0.35 14.18 4.00
C ASP A 45 -1.76 14.54 3.54
N PHE A 46 -1.88 15.15 2.36
CA PHE A 46 -3.18 15.52 1.79
C PHE A 46 -3.90 14.29 1.23
N ILE A 47 -3.19 13.45 0.47
CA ILE A 47 -3.76 12.23 -0.12
C ILE A 47 -4.18 11.24 0.97
N ASN A 48 -3.34 11.01 1.97
CA ASN A 48 -3.65 10.14 3.12
C ASN A 48 -4.88 10.62 3.89
N ALA A 49 -5.09 11.94 3.98
CA ALA A 49 -6.27 12.51 4.63
C ALA A 49 -7.56 12.29 3.84
N LEU A 50 -7.48 12.15 2.51
CA LEU A 50 -8.62 11.83 1.64
C LEU A 50 -8.94 10.33 1.60
N GLU A 51 -7.93 9.47 1.69
CA GLU A 51 -8.09 8.00 1.65
C GLU A 51 -8.83 7.42 2.85
N GLN A 52 -8.74 8.08 4.01
CA GLN A 52 -9.37 7.59 5.24
C GLN A 52 -10.89 7.41 5.12
N ASP A 53 -11.56 8.23 4.31
CA ASP A 53 -13.00 8.10 4.03
C ASP A 53 -13.41 8.88 2.76
N LEU A 54 -13.41 8.19 1.63
CA LEU A 54 -13.74 8.73 0.30
C LEU A 54 -15.20 9.18 0.15
N HIS A 55 -16.12 8.61 0.92
CA HIS A 55 -17.55 8.95 0.86
C HIS A 55 -17.95 10.00 1.90
N ARG A 56 -16.99 10.53 2.67
CA ARG A 56 -17.23 11.54 3.70
C ARG A 56 -17.56 12.90 3.12
N TRP A 57 -18.50 13.56 3.77
CA TRP A 57 -18.81 14.97 3.57
C TRP A 57 -18.10 15.84 4.62
N TYR A 58 -17.16 16.66 4.18
CA TYR A 58 -16.38 17.58 4.99
C TYR A 58 -17.12 18.90 5.17
N SER A 59 -17.08 19.45 6.40
CA SER A 59 -17.43 20.85 6.63
C SER A 59 -16.31 21.79 6.16
N VAL A 60 -16.62 23.06 5.90
CA VAL A 60 -15.62 24.08 5.53
C VAL A 60 -14.49 24.19 6.57
N ALA A 61 -14.81 24.00 7.86
CA ALA A 61 -13.83 24.08 8.94
C ALA A 61 -12.84 22.90 8.96
N GLU A 62 -13.29 21.72 8.52
CA GLU A 62 -12.47 20.51 8.34
C GLU A 62 -11.66 20.59 7.06
N ALA A 63 -12.27 21.05 5.96
CA ALA A 63 -11.61 21.29 4.68
C ALA A 63 -10.34 22.13 4.84
N GLY A 64 -10.39 23.20 5.65
CA GLY A 64 -9.23 24.05 5.89
C GLY A 64 -8.12 23.41 6.71
N ARG A 65 -8.40 22.34 7.46
CA ARG A 65 -7.37 21.53 8.11
C ARG A 65 -6.73 20.57 7.11
N VAL A 66 -7.56 19.89 6.31
CA VAL A 66 -7.10 18.90 5.33
C VAL A 66 -6.24 19.55 4.23
N ILE A 67 -6.68 20.66 3.66
CA ILE A 67 -6.01 21.33 2.54
C ILE A 67 -4.72 22.04 2.97
N GLY A 68 -4.70 22.58 4.19
CA GLY A 68 -3.61 23.40 4.72
C GLY A 68 -2.47 22.63 5.39
N GLY A 69 -2.64 21.33 5.65
CA GLY A 69 -1.65 20.52 6.38
C GLY A 69 -1.30 21.17 7.73
N GLU A 70 0.00 21.45 7.94
CA GLU A 70 0.51 22.12 9.13
C GLU A 70 0.00 23.57 9.30
N LYS A 71 -0.28 24.27 8.20
CA LYS A 71 -0.75 25.65 8.21
C LYS A 71 -2.23 25.73 7.86
N ARG A 72 -3.07 25.60 8.88
CA ARG A 72 -4.53 25.64 8.76
C ARG A 72 -5.01 26.86 7.97
N ILE A 73 -5.80 26.61 6.93
CA ILE A 73 -6.46 27.66 6.14
C ILE A 73 -7.71 28.14 6.89
N PRO A 74 -7.89 29.45 7.09
CA PRO A 74 -9.08 30.00 7.72
C PRO A 74 -10.36 29.61 6.96
N PRO A 75 -11.46 29.22 7.65
CA PRO A 75 -12.72 28.89 7.00
C PRO A 75 -13.25 30.03 6.12
N SER A 76 -13.06 31.28 6.52
CA SER A 76 -13.46 32.48 5.76
C SER A 76 -12.81 32.55 4.37
N SER A 77 -11.53 32.18 4.26
CA SER A 77 -10.82 32.16 2.99
C SER A 77 -11.37 31.08 2.07
N ILE A 78 -11.73 29.93 2.62
CA ILE A 78 -12.31 28.82 1.85
C ILE A 78 -13.72 29.19 1.39
N THR A 79 -14.54 29.74 2.28
CA THR A 79 -15.88 30.25 1.94
C THR A 79 -15.81 31.30 0.84
N TYR A 80 -14.83 32.21 0.88
CA TYR A 80 -14.64 33.21 -0.18
C TYR A 80 -14.47 32.57 -1.57
N TYR A 81 -13.63 31.55 -1.71
CA TYR A 81 -13.45 30.89 -3.01
C TYR A 81 -14.66 30.02 -3.39
N ILE A 82 -15.28 29.34 -2.42
CA ILE A 82 -16.51 28.56 -2.65
C ILE A 82 -17.63 29.45 -3.17
N ASP A 83 -17.89 30.60 -2.54
CA ASP A 83 -18.98 31.49 -2.96
C ASP A 83 -18.76 32.04 -4.37
N ASN A 84 -17.49 32.27 -4.75
CA ASN A 84 -17.15 32.83 -6.04
C ASN A 84 -17.00 31.80 -7.16
N LEU A 85 -16.82 30.52 -6.84
CA LEU A 85 -16.62 29.39 -7.76
C LEU A 85 -17.57 28.23 -7.43
N LYS A 86 -18.79 28.56 -6.97
CA LYS A 86 -19.75 27.59 -6.43
C LYS A 86 -20.08 26.48 -7.42
N GLU A 87 -20.33 26.87 -8.68
CA GLU A 87 -20.66 25.98 -9.80
C GLU A 87 -19.53 25.00 -10.14
N TYR A 88 -18.29 25.36 -9.80
CA TYR A 88 -17.13 24.52 -10.04
C TYR A 88 -16.82 23.59 -8.86
N ILE A 89 -16.90 24.12 -7.64
CA ILE A 89 -16.41 23.45 -6.42
C ILE A 89 -17.45 22.53 -5.78
N ILE A 90 -18.73 22.94 -5.74
CA ILE A 90 -19.78 22.18 -5.07
C ILE A 90 -20.40 21.21 -6.08
N PRO A 91 -20.42 19.90 -5.81
CA PRO A 91 -21.02 18.94 -6.71
C PRO A 91 -22.55 18.99 -6.60
N ASP A 92 -23.24 18.58 -7.67
CA ASP A 92 -24.71 18.65 -7.75
C ASP A 92 -25.41 17.75 -6.70
N ASP A 93 -24.73 16.71 -6.22
CA ASP A 93 -25.21 15.76 -5.21
C ASP A 93 -24.98 16.24 -3.77
N ALA A 94 -24.48 17.46 -3.57
CA ALA A 94 -24.20 18.01 -2.25
C ALA A 94 -25.47 18.02 -1.37
N PRO A 95 -25.39 17.54 -0.11
CA PRO A 95 -26.53 17.56 0.81
C PRO A 95 -27.12 18.96 0.96
N SER A 96 -28.41 19.12 0.67
CA SER A 96 -29.14 20.39 0.76
C SER A 96 -29.46 20.75 2.22
N ASN A 97 -28.42 20.99 3.02
CA ASN A 97 -28.51 21.46 4.39
C ASN A 97 -28.06 22.92 4.48
N LYS A 98 -28.26 23.57 5.63
CA LYS A 98 -27.90 24.98 5.86
C LYS A 98 -26.38 25.24 5.78
N TYR A 99 -25.53 24.21 5.71
CA TYR A 99 -24.08 24.31 5.87
C TYR A 99 -23.36 23.71 4.66
N ILE A 100 -22.41 24.41 4.06
CA ILE A 100 -21.68 23.86 2.91
C ILE A 100 -20.99 22.53 3.29
N ARG A 101 -21.28 21.48 2.52
CA ARG A 101 -20.68 20.15 2.61
C ARG A 101 -19.87 19.88 1.35
N LEU A 102 -18.66 19.37 1.53
CA LEU A 102 -17.67 19.17 0.47
C LEU A 102 -17.28 17.70 0.44
N ASN A 103 -17.29 17.07 -0.73
CA ASN A 103 -16.74 15.72 -0.89
C ASN A 103 -15.22 15.79 -1.18
N TYR A 104 -14.56 14.64 -1.34
CA TYR A 104 -13.11 14.63 -1.64
C TYR A 104 -12.77 15.40 -2.93
N LEU A 105 -13.62 15.30 -3.97
CA LEU A 105 -13.40 16.00 -5.23
C LEU A 105 -13.48 17.52 -5.06
N SER A 106 -14.42 18.02 -4.25
CA SER A 106 -14.46 19.43 -3.85
C SER A 106 -13.19 19.87 -3.14
N LEU A 107 -12.64 19.04 -2.25
CA LEU A 107 -11.39 19.36 -1.55
C LEU A 107 -10.21 19.46 -2.51
N ILE A 108 -10.13 18.56 -3.49
CA ILE A 108 -9.10 18.61 -4.54
C ILE A 108 -9.26 19.87 -5.37
N LYS A 109 -10.48 20.18 -5.84
CA LYS A 109 -10.77 21.42 -6.58
C LYS A 109 -10.41 22.68 -5.80
N ILE A 110 -10.71 22.72 -4.51
CA ILE A 110 -10.29 23.83 -3.65
C ILE A 110 -8.77 23.87 -3.53
N LYS A 111 -8.09 22.74 -3.31
CA LYS A 111 -6.61 22.69 -3.27
C LYS A 111 -6.02 23.23 -4.58
N MET A 112 -6.54 22.83 -5.74
CA MET A 112 -6.11 23.36 -7.05
C MET A 112 -6.27 24.89 -7.13
N VAL A 113 -7.42 25.43 -6.71
CA VAL A 113 -7.65 26.89 -6.63
C VAL A 113 -6.62 27.55 -5.71
N PHE A 114 -6.29 26.96 -4.56
CA PHE A 114 -5.31 27.50 -3.63
C PHE A 114 -3.87 27.44 -4.14
N LEU A 115 -3.53 26.49 -5.01
CA LEU A 115 -2.22 26.42 -5.67
C LEU A 115 -2.08 27.48 -6.76
N LEU A 116 -3.16 27.77 -7.48
CA LEU A 116 -3.16 28.72 -8.58
C LEU A 116 -3.48 30.17 -8.15
N LYS A 117 -3.91 30.40 -6.90
CA LYS A 117 -4.33 31.72 -6.41
C LYS A 117 -3.26 32.81 -6.52
N ASP A 118 -1.98 32.42 -6.46
CA ASP A 118 -0.85 33.36 -6.46
C ASP A 118 -0.53 33.81 -7.90
N GLU A 119 -0.91 33.01 -8.90
CA GLU A 119 -0.70 33.31 -10.32
C GLU A 119 -1.93 33.88 -10.99
N PHE A 120 -3.10 33.31 -10.69
CA PHE A 120 -4.37 33.72 -11.27
C PHE A 120 -5.20 34.47 -10.22
N ARG A 121 -5.53 35.72 -10.54
CA ARG A 121 -6.56 36.46 -9.79
C ARG A 121 -7.91 35.74 -9.93
N LEU A 122 -8.83 35.99 -9.01
CA LEU A 122 -10.14 35.35 -8.98
C LEU A 122 -10.92 35.41 -10.31
N ASN A 123 -10.81 36.51 -11.06
CA ASN A 123 -11.44 36.63 -12.39
C ASN A 123 -10.77 35.74 -13.45
N GLY A 124 -9.46 35.52 -13.34
CA GLY A 124 -8.73 34.57 -14.19
C GLY A 124 -9.15 33.15 -13.89
N LEU A 125 -9.21 32.78 -12.60
CA LEU A 125 -9.71 31.47 -12.17
C LEU A 125 -11.13 31.21 -12.66
N ARG A 126 -12.03 32.21 -12.59
CA ARG A 126 -13.40 32.14 -13.13
C ARG A 126 -13.45 31.90 -14.63
N ALA A 127 -12.60 32.59 -15.40
CA ALA A 127 -12.54 32.45 -16.84
C ALA A 127 -12.09 31.03 -17.23
N GLU A 128 -11.07 30.49 -16.55
CA GLU A 128 -10.56 29.14 -16.79
C GLU A 128 -11.59 28.05 -16.51
N VAL A 129 -12.44 28.23 -15.50
CA VAL A 129 -13.53 27.30 -15.20
C VAL A 129 -14.83 27.61 -15.97
N GLY A 130 -14.80 28.56 -16.91
CA GLY A 130 -15.95 28.89 -17.77
C GLY A 130 -17.08 29.68 -17.10
N ILE A 131 -16.88 30.19 -15.88
CA ILE A 131 -17.84 31.05 -15.17
C ILE A 131 -17.69 32.48 -15.72
N THR A 132 -18.20 32.71 -16.92
CA THR A 132 -18.21 34.02 -17.57
C THR A 132 -19.48 34.80 -17.19
N GLY A 133 -19.30 35.99 -16.61
CA GLY A 133 -20.41 36.91 -16.35
C GLY A 133 -21.00 37.43 -17.67
N LYS A 134 -22.33 37.52 -17.76
CA LYS A 134 -23.07 38.02 -18.94
C LYS A 134 -22.54 39.39 -19.40
N PRO A 135 -22.18 39.59 -20.67
CA PRO A 135 -21.88 40.91 -21.21
C PRO A 135 -23.18 41.72 -21.37
N THR A 136 -23.26 42.90 -20.75
CA THR A 136 -24.35 43.86 -20.92
C THR A 136 -24.39 44.39 -22.36
N THR A 137 -25.47 44.14 -23.08
CA THR A 137 -25.75 44.65 -24.42
C THR A 137 -26.24 46.10 -24.38
N VAL A 138 -25.70 46.94 -25.26
CA VAL A 138 -26.15 48.33 -25.50
C VAL A 138 -27.23 48.32 -26.60
N PRO A 139 -28.39 48.98 -26.43
CA PRO A 139 -29.44 48.99 -27.44
C PRO A 139 -29.20 50.09 -28.50
N ASN A 140 -29.17 49.69 -29.78
CA ASN A 140 -29.18 50.60 -30.93
C ASN A 140 -30.63 50.91 -31.35
N ASN A 141 -31.00 52.19 -31.38
CA ASN A 141 -32.24 52.68 -31.97
C ASN A 141 -31.91 53.65 -33.11
N THR A 142 -32.38 53.36 -34.32
CA THR A 142 -32.50 54.35 -35.42
C THR A 142 -33.78 54.09 -36.21
N PRO A 143 -34.69 55.07 -36.35
CA PRO A 143 -35.80 55.00 -37.28
C PRO A 143 -35.44 55.65 -38.62
N SER A 144 -35.73 54.95 -39.72
CA SER A 144 -35.65 55.46 -41.09
C SER A 144 -37.04 55.90 -41.57
N ASN A 145 -37.17 57.12 -42.06
CA ASN A 145 -38.32 57.52 -42.89
C ASN A 145 -37.84 58.45 -44.01
N TYR A 146 -37.95 58.01 -45.26
CA TYR A 146 -37.71 58.81 -46.46
C TYR A 146 -38.97 58.75 -47.33
N GLY A 147 -39.50 59.91 -47.71
CA GLY A 147 -40.58 60.06 -48.69
C GLY A 147 -40.25 61.16 -49.70
N ASP A 148 -40.41 60.79 -50.98
CA ASP A 148 -40.58 61.53 -52.25
C ASP A 148 -39.68 62.74 -52.62
N ILE A 149 -39.10 62.67 -53.82
CA ILE A 149 -38.10 63.60 -54.36
C ILE A 149 -38.69 64.45 -55.50
N ASN A 150 -38.68 65.78 -55.33
CA ASN A 150 -39.14 66.80 -56.27
C ASN A 150 -38.02 67.18 -57.29
N LEU A 151 -38.33 67.62 -58.52
CA LEU A 151 -37.33 67.89 -59.58
C LEU A 151 -36.36 69.06 -59.25
N GLU A 152 -36.78 70.03 -58.45
CA GLU A 152 -35.87 71.03 -57.86
C GLU A 152 -34.90 70.39 -56.86
N GLN A 153 -35.36 69.40 -56.07
CA GLN A 153 -34.47 68.62 -55.21
C GLN A 153 -33.51 67.75 -56.02
N MET A 154 -33.82 67.35 -57.26
CA MET A 154 -32.85 66.65 -58.12
C MET A 154 -31.72 67.57 -58.58
N LYS A 155 -32.02 68.83 -58.91
CA LYS A 155 -31.00 69.80 -59.32
C LYS A 155 -30.11 70.21 -58.15
N GLU A 156 -30.72 70.44 -56.99
CA GLU A 156 -30.02 70.65 -55.72
C GLU A 156 -29.26 69.40 -55.28
N LYS A 157 -29.78 68.19 -55.53
CA LYS A 157 -29.06 66.93 -55.33
C LYS A 157 -27.90 66.78 -56.29
N LEU A 158 -28.02 67.21 -57.54
CA LEU A 158 -26.95 67.15 -58.53
C LEU A 158 -25.81 68.10 -58.16
N GLU A 159 -26.11 69.34 -57.79
CA GLU A 159 -25.11 70.27 -57.25
C GLU A 159 -24.50 69.75 -55.93
N LYS A 160 -25.31 69.17 -55.03
CA LYS A 160 -24.79 68.48 -53.84
C LYS A 160 -23.93 67.27 -54.22
N PHE A 161 -24.24 66.57 -55.29
CA PHE A 161 -23.47 65.41 -55.76
C PHE A 161 -22.16 65.83 -56.41
N GLU A 162 -22.15 66.93 -57.16
CA GLU A 162 -20.94 67.54 -57.71
C GLU A 162 -20.04 68.07 -56.60
N ALA A 163 -20.59 68.80 -55.62
CA ALA A 163 -19.86 69.24 -54.44
C ALA A 163 -19.36 68.05 -53.61
N MET A 164 -20.16 67.00 -53.45
CA MET A 164 -19.75 65.79 -52.73
C MET A 164 -18.68 65.03 -53.51
N ASN A 165 -18.73 65.00 -54.84
CA ASN A 165 -17.68 64.43 -55.68
C ASN A 165 -16.39 65.24 -55.58
N GLU A 166 -16.45 66.58 -55.58
CA GLU A 166 -15.26 67.42 -55.36
C GLU A 166 -14.66 67.21 -53.97
N VAL A 167 -15.50 67.07 -52.93
CA VAL A 167 -15.05 66.74 -51.57
C VAL A 167 -14.44 65.33 -51.52
N LEU A 168 -15.04 64.34 -52.18
CA LEU A 168 -14.51 62.98 -52.25
C LEU A 168 -13.18 62.93 -53.00
N TRP A 169 -13.07 63.63 -54.15
CA TRP A 169 -11.81 63.77 -54.88
C TRP A 169 -10.76 64.49 -54.04
N GLY A 170 -11.13 65.55 -53.31
CA GLY A 170 -10.25 66.25 -52.38
C GLY A 170 -9.87 65.43 -51.15
N LEU A 171 -10.67 64.42 -50.77
CA LEU A 171 -10.38 63.48 -49.68
C LEU A 171 -9.46 62.34 -50.14
N LEU A 172 -9.60 61.87 -51.37
CA LEU A 172 -8.91 60.69 -51.91
C LEU A 172 -7.62 61.04 -52.66
N VAL A 173 -7.57 62.21 -53.29
CA VAL A 173 -6.50 62.60 -54.22
C VAL A 173 -5.84 63.90 -53.79
N GLU A 174 -4.51 63.91 -53.81
CA GLU A 174 -3.66 65.07 -53.63
C GLU A 174 -2.86 65.34 -54.91
N LYS A 175 -2.50 66.60 -55.12
CA LYS A 175 -1.65 66.99 -56.25
C LYS A 175 -0.24 66.46 -55.96
N GLY A 176 0.21 65.49 -56.74
CA GLY A 176 1.53 64.90 -56.61
C GLY A 176 2.65 65.90 -56.92
N GLU A 177 3.89 65.55 -56.57
CA GLU A 177 5.08 66.40 -56.78
C GLU A 177 5.28 66.79 -58.26
N ASP A 178 4.75 65.99 -59.19
CA ASP A 178 4.84 66.18 -60.63
C ASP A 178 3.66 66.98 -61.22
N GLY A 179 2.76 67.49 -60.36
CA GLY A 179 1.54 68.19 -60.76
C GLY A 179 0.37 67.30 -61.20
N ASN A 180 0.59 65.99 -61.33
CA ASN A 180 -0.42 65.00 -61.64
C ASN A 180 -1.23 64.56 -60.40
N PRO A 181 -2.51 64.19 -60.54
CA PRO A 181 -3.32 63.68 -59.43
C PRO A 181 -2.74 62.36 -58.88
N SER A 182 -2.52 62.29 -57.57
CA SER A 182 -1.99 61.11 -56.88
C SER A 182 -2.86 60.77 -55.67
N LEU A 183 -3.03 59.49 -55.35
CA LEU A 183 -3.77 59.07 -54.15
C LEU A 183 -3.06 59.56 -52.89
N LYS A 184 -3.83 60.02 -51.90
CA LYS A 184 -3.24 60.47 -50.63
C LYS A 184 -2.41 59.39 -49.96
N LYS A 185 -1.32 59.79 -49.31
CA LYS A 185 -0.39 58.90 -48.59
C LYS A 185 -1.05 57.78 -47.76
N PRO A 186 -2.14 58.00 -46.98
CA PRO A 186 -2.77 56.93 -46.21
C PRO A 186 -3.40 55.83 -47.08
N LEU A 187 -4.03 56.19 -48.20
CA LEU A 187 -4.62 55.25 -49.16
C LEU A 187 -3.54 54.48 -49.93
N LYS A 188 -2.48 55.18 -50.32
CA LYS A 188 -1.31 54.55 -50.95
C LYS A 188 -0.65 53.53 -50.02
N SER A 189 -0.50 53.88 -48.74
CA SER A 189 0.02 53.00 -47.70
C SER A 189 -0.83 51.75 -47.50
N LEU A 190 -2.16 51.89 -47.54
CA LEU A 190 -3.10 50.79 -47.33
C LEU A 190 -3.07 49.80 -48.50
N LEU A 191 -3.06 50.30 -49.73
CA LEU A 191 -2.86 49.49 -50.94
C LEU A 191 -1.53 48.74 -50.92
N THR A 192 -0.45 49.39 -50.50
CA THR A 192 0.86 48.72 -50.38
C THR A 192 0.90 47.66 -49.27
N SER A 193 0.17 47.87 -48.16
CA SER A 193 0.08 46.86 -47.09
C SER A 193 -0.73 45.64 -47.50
N GLU A 194 -1.76 45.83 -48.33
CA GLU A 194 -2.57 44.74 -48.86
C GLU A 194 -1.76 43.89 -49.86
N THR A 195 -0.94 44.50 -50.70
CA THR A 195 -0.02 43.77 -51.59
C THR A 195 1.06 42.99 -50.83
N LEU A 196 1.55 43.54 -49.70
CA LEU A 196 2.54 42.87 -48.85
C LEU A 196 1.97 41.64 -48.13
N LEU A 197 0.69 41.69 -47.70
CA LEU A 197 -0.02 40.55 -47.13
C LEU A 197 -0.30 39.43 -48.14
N LEU A 198 -0.40 39.77 -49.43
CA LEU A 198 -0.59 38.80 -50.51
C LEU A 198 0.72 38.09 -50.90
N GLU A 199 1.85 38.77 -50.85
CA GLU A 199 3.19 38.17 -51.09
C GLU A 199 3.56 37.12 -50.02
N ASP A 200 3.17 37.37 -48.76
CA ASP A 200 3.49 36.50 -47.62
C ASP A 200 2.67 35.17 -47.59
N GLN A 201 1.67 35.02 -48.46
CA GLN A 201 0.90 33.76 -48.57
C GLN A 201 1.76 32.58 -49.04
N SER A 202 2.78 32.82 -49.86
CA SER A 202 3.71 31.77 -50.31
C SER A 202 4.54 31.20 -49.14
N SER A 203 4.93 32.04 -48.18
CA SER A 203 5.67 31.63 -46.97
C SER A 203 4.79 30.86 -46.00
N ILE A 204 3.49 31.22 -45.93
CA ILE A 204 2.50 30.52 -45.11
C ILE A 204 2.21 29.12 -45.68
N SER A 205 2.03 28.98 -46.99
CA SER A 205 1.81 27.67 -47.63
C SER A 205 2.98 26.72 -47.39
N GLN A 206 4.21 27.21 -47.51
CA GLN A 206 5.40 26.39 -47.25
C GLN A 206 5.48 25.95 -45.78
N LYS A 207 5.17 26.83 -44.82
CA LYS A 207 5.11 26.46 -43.40
C LYS A 207 4.02 25.43 -43.09
N ILE A 208 2.87 25.50 -43.75
CA ILE A 208 1.80 24.53 -43.58
C ILE A 208 2.23 23.15 -44.10
N GLU A 209 2.96 23.10 -45.22
CA GLU A 209 3.47 21.85 -45.79
C GLU A 209 4.56 21.23 -44.90
N GLU A 210 5.52 22.03 -44.42
CA GLU A 210 6.52 21.60 -43.44
C GLU A 210 5.86 21.09 -42.13
N GLN A 211 4.82 21.77 -41.65
CA GLN A 211 4.06 21.31 -40.48
C GLN A 211 3.31 20.01 -40.76
N SER A 212 2.77 19.82 -41.96
CA SER A 212 2.07 18.59 -42.35
C SER A 212 3.03 17.39 -42.35
N GLU A 213 4.24 17.54 -42.88
CA GLU A 213 5.26 16.47 -42.85
C GLU A 213 5.66 16.10 -41.41
N VAL A 214 5.79 17.08 -40.53
CA VAL A 214 6.08 16.85 -39.10
C VAL A 214 4.92 16.13 -38.42
N ILE A 215 3.67 16.51 -38.72
CA ILE A 215 2.48 15.84 -38.20
C ILE A 215 2.44 14.37 -38.66
N GLU A 216 2.72 14.09 -39.94
CA GLU A 216 2.75 12.71 -40.44
C GLU A 216 3.80 11.85 -39.74
N LYS A 217 5.02 12.38 -39.52
CA LYS A 217 6.05 11.67 -38.75
C LYS A 217 5.62 11.39 -37.32
N LEU A 218 5.05 12.39 -36.65
CA LEU A 218 4.55 12.23 -35.28
C LEU A 218 3.42 11.20 -35.21
N VAL A 219 2.51 11.17 -36.18
CA VAL A 219 1.44 10.16 -36.26
C VAL A 219 2.03 8.76 -36.44
N TYR A 220 3.05 8.61 -37.29
CA TYR A 220 3.74 7.33 -37.48
C TYR A 220 4.43 6.85 -36.20
N GLU A 221 5.23 7.70 -35.56
CA GLU A 221 5.92 7.37 -34.31
C GLU A 221 4.93 7.04 -33.18
N ASN A 222 3.80 7.75 -33.10
CA ASN A 222 2.78 7.49 -32.09
C ASN A 222 2.09 6.13 -32.31
N ASN A 223 1.86 5.73 -33.56
CA ASN A 223 1.35 4.39 -33.89
C ASN A 223 2.34 3.29 -33.50
N GLU A 224 3.64 3.49 -33.76
CA GLU A 224 4.68 2.52 -33.38
C GLU A 224 4.80 2.41 -31.86
N LEU A 225 4.76 3.54 -31.14
CA LEU A 225 4.74 3.55 -29.68
C LEU A 225 3.51 2.83 -29.12
N LYS A 226 2.33 3.04 -29.72
CA LYS A 226 1.10 2.37 -29.32
C LYS A 226 1.21 0.85 -29.50
N GLU A 227 1.84 0.38 -30.57
CA GLU A 227 2.08 -1.05 -30.77
C GLU A 227 3.06 -1.62 -29.72
N ARG A 228 4.14 -0.90 -29.42
CA ARG A 228 5.11 -1.31 -28.39
C ARG A 228 4.50 -1.34 -26.99
N VAL A 229 3.67 -0.35 -26.65
CA VAL A 229 2.92 -0.31 -25.39
C VAL A 229 1.98 -1.51 -25.31
N GLY A 230 1.19 -1.79 -26.36
CA GLY A 230 0.30 -2.96 -26.37
C GLY A 230 1.03 -4.29 -26.19
N LYS A 231 2.20 -4.49 -26.82
CA LYS A 231 3.04 -5.69 -26.60
C LYS A 231 3.54 -5.78 -25.16
N THR A 232 3.92 -4.65 -24.57
CA THR A 232 4.40 -4.58 -23.19
C THR A 232 3.29 -4.88 -22.20
N GLU A 233 2.08 -4.36 -22.44
CA GLU A 233 0.89 -4.66 -21.64
C GLU A 233 0.56 -6.16 -21.67
N ILE A 234 0.52 -6.78 -22.85
CA ILE A 234 0.26 -8.23 -22.98
C ILE A 234 1.31 -9.04 -22.20
N HIS A 235 2.60 -8.68 -22.31
CA HIS A 235 3.64 -9.35 -21.57
C HIS A 235 3.50 -9.16 -20.06
N SER A 236 3.13 -7.96 -19.62
CA SER A 236 2.87 -7.65 -18.21
C SER A 236 1.72 -8.48 -17.65
N TYR A 237 0.59 -8.58 -18.37
CA TYR A 237 -0.53 -9.42 -17.95
C TYR A 237 -0.13 -10.89 -17.82
N SER A 238 0.64 -11.42 -18.79
CA SER A 238 1.13 -12.81 -18.72
C SER A 238 2.09 -13.05 -17.55
N LEU A 239 2.91 -12.06 -17.18
CA LEU A 239 3.78 -12.15 -16.01
C LEU A 239 2.99 -12.14 -14.71
N VAL A 240 1.95 -11.31 -14.61
CA VAL A 240 1.05 -11.28 -13.44
C VAL A 240 0.34 -12.61 -13.29
N GLU A 241 -0.21 -13.16 -14.36
CA GLU A 241 -0.88 -14.48 -14.34
C GLU A 241 0.06 -15.59 -13.85
N LYS A 242 1.29 -15.65 -14.37
CA LYS A 242 2.30 -16.62 -13.90
C LYS A 242 2.65 -16.42 -12.42
N PHE A 243 2.73 -15.17 -11.98
CA PHE A 243 3.03 -14.86 -10.58
C PHE A 243 1.90 -15.31 -9.65
N GLU A 244 0.64 -15.13 -10.06
CA GLU A 244 -0.53 -15.61 -9.32
C GLU A 244 -0.57 -17.15 -9.26
N GLU A 245 -0.27 -17.83 -10.37
CA GLU A 245 -0.16 -19.30 -10.40
C GLU A 245 0.94 -19.81 -9.46
N ASP A 246 2.13 -19.20 -9.51
CA ASP A 246 3.25 -19.55 -8.64
C ASP A 246 2.90 -19.30 -7.16
N GLN A 247 2.24 -18.18 -6.85
CA GLN A 247 1.83 -17.86 -5.48
C GLN A 247 0.80 -18.86 -4.94
N SER A 248 -0.14 -19.30 -5.79
CA SER A 248 -1.10 -20.35 -5.46
C SER A 248 -0.39 -21.69 -5.19
N SER A 249 0.55 -22.08 -6.06
CA SER A 249 1.35 -23.30 -5.91
C SER A 249 2.18 -23.30 -4.61
N ILE A 250 2.83 -22.18 -4.30
CA ILE A 250 3.61 -22.01 -3.07
C ILE A 250 2.70 -22.10 -1.84
N SER A 251 1.54 -21.45 -1.87
CA SER A 251 0.58 -21.47 -0.77
C SER A 251 0.06 -22.89 -0.50
N GLN A 252 -0.19 -23.67 -1.55
CA GLN A 252 -0.58 -25.06 -1.42
C GLN A 252 0.54 -25.91 -0.79
N LYS A 253 1.78 -25.78 -1.27
CA LYS A 253 2.93 -26.51 -0.72
C LYS A 253 3.17 -26.18 0.75
N LEU A 254 3.04 -24.90 1.15
CA LEU A 254 3.16 -24.49 2.55
C LEU A 254 2.09 -25.12 3.43
N LYS A 255 0.85 -25.24 2.94
CA LYS A 255 -0.24 -25.90 3.65
C LYS A 255 0.01 -27.40 3.84
N GLU A 256 0.50 -28.07 2.80
CA GLU A 256 0.88 -29.49 2.87
C GLU A 256 2.04 -29.71 3.85
N GLN A 257 3.07 -28.86 3.81
CA GLN A 257 4.19 -28.91 4.75
C GLN A 257 3.74 -28.66 6.19
N SER A 258 2.84 -27.71 6.43
CA SER A 258 2.31 -27.42 7.77
C SER A 258 1.58 -28.62 8.35
N LYS A 259 0.76 -29.30 7.53
CA LYS A 259 0.08 -30.53 7.94
C LYS A 259 1.05 -31.65 8.28
N ALA A 260 2.10 -31.85 7.47
CA ALA A 260 3.13 -32.86 7.75
C ALA A 260 3.89 -32.56 9.06
N ILE A 261 4.16 -31.29 9.35
CA ILE A 261 4.77 -30.88 10.62
C ILE A 261 3.85 -31.19 11.80
N GLU A 262 2.54 -30.90 11.69
CA GLU A 262 1.57 -31.23 12.74
C GLU A 262 1.51 -32.73 13.03
N GLU A 263 1.50 -33.57 11.98
CA GLU A 263 1.54 -35.03 12.11
C GLU A 263 2.82 -35.50 12.82
N LEU A 264 3.99 -34.98 12.45
CA LEU A 264 5.27 -35.30 13.10
C LEU A 264 5.34 -34.83 14.55
N VAL A 265 4.73 -33.68 14.87
CA VAL A 265 4.64 -33.19 16.26
C VAL A 265 3.76 -34.12 17.09
N HIS A 266 2.64 -34.59 16.53
CA HIS A 266 1.78 -35.55 17.20
C HIS A 266 2.51 -36.87 17.49
N GLU A 267 3.16 -37.46 16.48
CA GLU A 267 3.93 -38.70 16.63
C GLU A 267 5.06 -38.56 17.66
N ASN A 268 5.77 -37.42 17.68
CA ASN A 268 6.79 -37.16 18.70
C ASN A 268 6.22 -37.09 20.13
N ASN A 269 5.00 -36.61 20.31
CA ASN A 269 4.36 -36.57 21.62
C ASN A 269 3.96 -37.97 22.08
N GLU A 270 3.45 -38.82 21.18
CA GLU A 270 3.17 -40.22 21.48
C GLU A 270 4.44 -40.99 21.87
N LEU A 271 5.54 -40.78 21.13
CA LEU A 271 6.84 -41.38 21.45
C LEU A 271 7.36 -40.94 22.83
N LYS A 272 7.19 -39.67 23.20
CA LYS A 272 7.55 -39.19 24.54
C LYS A 272 6.76 -39.89 25.65
N GLU A 273 5.47 -40.12 25.43
CA GLU A 273 4.63 -40.85 26.40
C GLU A 273 5.08 -42.32 26.54
N ILE A 274 5.42 -42.97 25.42
CA ILE A 274 5.94 -44.34 25.42
C ILE A 274 7.27 -44.42 26.18
N ILE A 275 8.19 -43.48 25.92
CA ILE A 275 9.47 -43.40 26.61
C ILE A 275 9.27 -43.20 28.12
N GLY A 276 8.38 -42.28 28.52
CA GLY A 276 8.08 -42.06 29.94
C GLY A 276 7.56 -43.32 30.65
N LYS A 277 6.64 -44.06 30.02
CA LYS A 277 6.14 -45.34 30.56
C LYS A 277 7.25 -46.40 30.65
N ALA A 278 8.16 -46.44 29.66
CA ALA A 278 9.28 -47.38 29.66
C ALA A 278 10.29 -47.04 30.77
N GLU A 279 10.55 -45.76 31.02
CA GLU A 279 11.42 -45.28 32.11
C GLU A 279 10.83 -45.59 33.48
N GLU A 280 9.52 -45.39 33.67
CA GLU A 280 8.81 -45.78 34.90
C GLU A 280 8.90 -47.29 35.15
N HIS A 281 8.61 -48.10 34.13
CA HIS A 281 8.72 -49.56 34.23
C HIS A 281 10.15 -50.00 34.53
N SER A 282 11.14 -49.39 33.87
CA SER A 282 12.56 -49.69 34.11
C SER A 282 12.96 -49.36 35.55
N SER A 283 12.53 -48.21 36.07
CA SER A 283 12.80 -47.77 37.45
C SER A 283 12.20 -48.74 38.47
N SER A 284 10.94 -49.15 38.27
CA SER A 284 10.29 -50.16 39.12
C SER A 284 10.98 -51.52 39.05
N LEU A 285 11.49 -51.92 37.88
CA LEU A 285 12.21 -53.19 37.73
C LEU A 285 13.57 -53.17 38.44
N VAL A 286 14.28 -52.03 38.42
CA VAL A 286 15.52 -51.84 39.19
C VAL A 286 15.25 -51.92 40.69
N GLU A 287 14.23 -51.22 41.20
CA GLU A 287 13.84 -51.29 42.62
C GLU A 287 13.51 -52.74 43.06
N ASN A 288 12.73 -53.45 42.25
CA ASN A 288 12.42 -54.87 42.50
C ASN A 288 13.65 -55.78 42.49
N LEU A 289 14.66 -55.47 41.67
CA LEU A 289 15.92 -56.23 41.64
C LEU A 289 16.76 -55.95 42.89
N GLU A 290 16.86 -54.69 43.32
CA GLU A 290 17.56 -54.33 44.55
C GLU A 290 16.95 -55.03 45.79
N ASP A 291 15.62 -55.09 45.88
CA ASP A 291 14.95 -55.78 46.98
C ASP A 291 15.19 -57.29 46.96
N LYS A 292 15.18 -57.91 45.77
CA LYS A 292 15.54 -59.33 45.62
C LYS A 292 17.00 -59.60 45.96
N GLU A 293 17.90 -58.67 45.65
CA GLU A 293 19.32 -58.79 45.98
C GLU A 293 19.55 -58.71 47.50
N LYS A 294 18.91 -57.75 48.18
CA LYS A 294 18.91 -57.67 49.66
C LYS A 294 18.37 -58.95 50.29
N GLU A 295 17.30 -59.52 49.73
CA GLU A 295 16.74 -60.77 50.25
C GLU A 295 17.69 -61.96 50.02
N ARG A 296 18.35 -62.01 48.85
CA ARG A 296 19.38 -63.01 48.57
C ARG A 296 20.56 -62.90 49.54
N GLU A 297 21.00 -61.69 49.89
CA GLU A 297 22.04 -61.47 50.89
C GLU A 297 21.63 -61.98 52.28
N ARG A 298 20.38 -61.72 52.71
CA ARG A 298 19.84 -62.25 53.98
C ARG A 298 19.78 -63.77 53.99
N ILE A 299 19.34 -64.38 52.90
CA ILE A 299 19.33 -65.84 52.75
C ILE A 299 20.76 -66.37 52.88
N LEU A 300 21.73 -65.78 52.17
CA LEU A 300 23.13 -66.19 52.23
C LEU A 300 23.73 -66.04 53.64
N GLU A 301 23.39 -64.97 54.36
CA GLU A 301 23.82 -64.80 55.75
C GLU A 301 23.19 -65.85 56.67
N SER A 302 21.91 -66.18 56.46
CA SER A 302 21.22 -67.24 57.21
C SER A 302 21.83 -68.62 56.91
N GLU A 303 22.20 -68.90 55.65
CA GLU A 303 22.88 -70.14 55.25
C GLU A 303 24.26 -70.26 55.90
N LYS A 304 25.04 -69.18 55.94
CA LYS A 304 26.32 -69.15 56.67
C LYS A 304 26.12 -69.47 58.16
N LYS A 305 25.10 -68.89 58.80
CA LYS A 305 24.77 -69.19 60.21
C LYS A 305 24.37 -70.65 60.38
N ILE A 306 23.51 -71.19 59.53
CA ILE A 306 23.09 -72.60 59.56
C ILE A 306 24.29 -73.53 59.36
N ASN A 307 25.17 -73.24 58.41
CA ASN A 307 26.37 -74.03 58.17
C ASN A 307 27.29 -74.02 59.41
N SER A 308 27.50 -72.86 60.04
CA SER A 308 28.30 -72.75 61.26
C SER A 308 27.70 -73.55 62.43
N LEU A 309 26.37 -73.51 62.60
CA LEU A 309 25.67 -74.32 63.60
C LEU A 309 25.75 -75.81 63.29
N THR A 310 25.67 -76.17 62.01
CA THR A 310 25.79 -77.57 61.56
C THR A 310 27.18 -78.12 61.84
N GLU A 311 28.23 -77.35 61.58
CA GLU A 311 29.61 -77.71 61.93
C GLU A 311 29.79 -77.83 63.45
N MET A 312 29.20 -76.91 64.23
CA MET A 312 29.21 -76.98 65.69
C MET A 312 28.52 -78.25 66.21
N ILE A 313 27.36 -78.61 65.66
CA ILE A 313 26.64 -79.84 66.02
C ILE A 313 27.47 -81.08 65.66
N ARG A 314 28.09 -81.13 64.47
CA ARG A 314 28.97 -82.24 64.08
C ARG A 314 30.17 -82.36 65.01
N ALA A 315 30.83 -81.25 65.35
CA ALA A 315 31.94 -81.23 66.28
C ALA A 315 31.52 -81.71 67.68
N ARG A 316 30.32 -81.33 68.13
CA ARG A 316 29.74 -81.80 69.39
C ARG A 316 29.46 -83.30 69.37
N GLN A 317 28.84 -83.83 68.31
CA GLN A 317 28.59 -85.26 68.16
C GLN A 317 29.89 -86.06 68.19
N GLN A 318 30.93 -85.61 67.48
CA GLN A 318 32.26 -86.23 67.52
C GLN A 318 32.88 -86.19 68.92
N ALA A 319 32.77 -85.07 69.62
CA ALA A 319 33.27 -84.94 70.99
C ALA A 319 32.52 -85.86 71.98
N GLU A 320 31.21 -86.01 71.82
CA GLU A 320 30.37 -86.91 72.60
C GLU A 320 30.71 -88.38 72.32
N GLU A 321 30.88 -88.77 71.05
CA GLU A 321 31.34 -90.12 70.67
C GLU A 321 32.74 -90.43 71.23
N GLU A 322 33.69 -89.49 71.12
CA GLU A 322 35.02 -89.64 71.69
C GLU A 322 34.99 -89.75 73.21
N TRP A 323 34.11 -89.01 73.89
CA TRP A 323 33.90 -89.14 75.34
C TRP A 323 33.33 -90.51 75.69
N GLU A 324 32.32 -90.99 74.96
CA GLU A 324 31.73 -92.31 75.20
C GLU A 324 32.73 -93.44 74.99
N ASN A 325 33.70 -93.26 74.12
CA ASN A 325 34.79 -94.20 73.88
C ASN A 325 35.96 -94.08 74.90
N GLN A 326 35.90 -93.17 75.88
CA GLN A 326 36.91 -93.10 76.96
C GLN A 326 36.74 -94.21 77.99
N GLY A 327 37.85 -94.78 78.45
CA GLY A 327 37.86 -95.82 79.49
C GLY A 327 37.25 -95.36 80.82
N LEU A 328 36.64 -96.31 81.55
CA LEU A 328 35.84 -96.09 82.77
C LEU A 328 36.50 -95.17 83.82
N ILE A 329 37.82 -95.24 84.01
CA ILE A 329 38.55 -94.42 84.98
C ILE A 329 38.50 -92.94 84.63
N LYS A 330 38.62 -92.57 83.34
CA LYS A 330 38.57 -91.17 82.88
C LYS A 330 37.17 -90.58 82.98
N LYS A 331 36.13 -91.39 82.76
CA LYS A 331 34.72 -90.99 82.93
C LYS A 331 34.35 -90.74 84.40
N LEU A 332 34.99 -91.44 85.35
CA LEU A 332 34.74 -91.30 86.80
C LEU A 332 35.40 -90.05 87.42
N THR A 333 36.52 -89.56 86.86
CA THR A 333 37.27 -88.42 87.40
C THR A 333 37.11 -87.12 86.62
N GLY A 334 36.51 -87.17 85.42
CA GLY A 334 36.41 -86.02 84.52
C GLY A 334 35.00 -85.43 84.45
N ASN A 335 34.92 -84.11 84.25
CA ASN A 335 33.67 -83.42 83.95
C ASN A 335 33.34 -83.54 82.45
N LYS A 336 32.26 -84.24 82.11
CA LYS A 336 31.81 -84.47 80.72
C LYS A 336 31.60 -83.15 79.96
N SER A 337 31.04 -82.12 80.61
CA SER A 337 30.76 -80.84 79.95
C SER A 337 32.05 -80.13 79.52
N GLU A 338 33.02 -80.01 80.44
CA GLU A 338 34.29 -79.34 80.15
C GLU A 338 35.13 -80.06 79.10
N PHE A 339 35.05 -81.39 79.04
CA PHE A 339 35.72 -82.16 77.99
C PHE A 339 35.10 -81.87 76.62
N ILE A 340 33.77 -81.94 76.52
CA ILE A 340 33.05 -81.70 75.26
C ILE A 340 33.31 -80.27 74.77
N ASP A 341 33.22 -79.26 75.63
CA ASP A 341 33.41 -77.85 75.25
C ASP A 341 34.84 -77.59 74.73
N LYS A 342 35.87 -78.08 75.43
CA LYS A 342 37.27 -77.97 74.96
C LYS A 342 37.51 -78.73 73.66
N ARG A 343 36.84 -79.86 73.49
CA ARG A 343 37.02 -80.70 72.29
C ARG A 343 36.35 -80.07 71.07
N ILE A 344 35.14 -79.52 71.22
CA ILE A 344 34.44 -78.73 70.20
C ILE A 344 35.32 -77.57 69.72
N GLU A 345 35.90 -76.78 70.64
CA GLU A 345 36.80 -75.69 70.27
C GLU A 345 38.02 -76.16 69.47
N SER A 346 38.58 -77.33 69.83
CA SER A 346 39.74 -77.88 69.12
C SER A 346 39.38 -78.37 67.70
N LEU A 347 38.20 -78.98 67.53
CA LEU A 347 37.71 -79.48 66.25
C LEU A 347 37.35 -78.31 65.31
N LEU A 348 36.66 -77.29 65.82
CA LEU A 348 36.32 -76.08 65.07
C LEU A 348 37.57 -75.26 64.66
N LYS A 349 38.59 -75.19 65.51
CA LYS A 349 39.88 -74.57 65.15
C LYS A 349 40.65 -75.34 64.08
N LYS A 350 40.43 -76.66 63.98
CA LYS A 350 41.07 -77.49 62.96
C LYS A 350 40.37 -77.34 61.61
N THR A 351 39.04 -77.37 61.57
CA THR A 351 38.26 -77.15 60.34
C THR A 351 38.46 -75.74 59.76
N ASN A 352 38.59 -74.70 60.59
CA ASN A 352 38.89 -73.34 60.12
C ASN A 352 40.34 -73.12 59.63
N LYS A 353 41.24 -74.10 59.80
CA LYS A 353 42.62 -74.05 59.26
C LYS A 353 42.77 -74.77 57.92
N ASP A 354 41.81 -75.64 57.58
CA ASP A 354 41.83 -76.48 56.38
C ASP A 354 40.92 -75.95 55.26
N ASN A 355 40.12 -74.90 55.53
CA ASN A 355 39.36 -74.09 54.56
C ASN A 355 40.01 -72.71 54.40
#